data_AF-A0A930HZI6-F1
#
_entry.id   AF-A0A930HZI6-F1
#
_cell.length_a   1.000
_cell.length_b   1.000
_cell.length_c   1.000
_cell.angle_alpha   90.00
_cell.angle_beta   90.00
_cell.angle_gamma   90.00
#
_symmetry.space_group_name_H-M   'P 1'
#
loop_
_entity.id
_entity.type
_entity.pdbx_description
1 polymer ?
#
loop_
_entity_poly.entity_id
_entity_poly.type
_entity_poly.pdbx_seq_one_letter_code
_entity_poly.pdbx_strand_id
1 'polypeptide(L)'
;MKKTNIALIGLLMGWASIANAQTVKSPNGNVAVTFSLTGNGVPTYEMTYKGKAVVKPSHLGLELAKDKHASKGMDETSLMDGFEKTGTKTTTFDETWKPVWGETATIRNHYNELEVDLNQPSSKRNIVIRFRVYDDGMGLRYEFPQQPELNYFVIKEEHTQFAMAGDHTAWWLPGDYDTQEQETQESKLSEIRKRFHDAVNWSNSSVAVFSETGVQTSLQMKSADGLYINIHEAACANYATMHLNLDDKTMTFESWLTPDATGRKGFMQTPCETPWRTVMVSDDARDMLANNLILNLNEPCKIEDTSWIHPTKYCGVWWEMIAGGKSWAY
;
A
#
# COMPACT_ATOMS: atom_id res chain seq x y z
N MET A 1 -50.46 20.81 -48.77
CA MET A 1 -49.06 20.34 -48.82
C MET A 1 -48.18 21.48 -48.30
N LYS A 2 -47.32 21.42 -47.29
CA LYS A 2 -46.95 20.50 -46.21
C LYS A 2 -46.62 21.44 -45.02
N LYS A 3 -47.11 21.16 -43.81
CA LYS A 3 -46.69 21.89 -42.59
C LYS A 3 -45.43 21.22 -42.06
N THR A 4 -44.32 21.96 -42.02
CA THR A 4 -43.02 21.46 -41.53
C THR A 4 -42.93 21.77 -40.04
N ASN A 5 -43.10 20.76 -39.19
CA ASN A 5 -42.81 20.84 -37.77
C ASN A 5 -41.30 20.74 -37.57
N ILE A 6 -40.68 21.80 -37.05
CA ILE A 6 -39.28 21.77 -36.62
C ILE A 6 -39.29 21.30 -35.15
N ALA A 7 -38.84 20.06 -34.93
CA ALA A 7 -38.60 19.53 -33.59
C ALA A 7 -37.30 20.11 -33.04
N LEU A 8 -37.40 20.84 -31.94
CA LEU A 8 -36.26 21.36 -31.19
C LEU A 8 -35.66 20.21 -30.36
N ILE A 9 -34.56 19.62 -30.84
CA ILE A 9 -33.78 18.64 -30.07
C ILE A 9 -32.98 19.43 -29.02
N GLY A 10 -33.42 19.38 -27.77
CA GLY A 10 -32.70 19.92 -26.63
C GLY A 10 -31.41 19.14 -26.40
N LEU A 11 -30.27 19.81 -26.60
CA LEU A 11 -28.95 19.31 -26.27
C LEU A 11 -28.84 19.25 -24.73
N LEU A 12 -28.98 18.06 -24.15
CA LEU A 12 -28.63 17.79 -22.76
C LEU A 12 -27.10 17.95 -22.61
N MET A 13 -26.65 19.16 -22.28
CA MET A 13 -25.31 19.37 -21.74
C MET A 13 -25.23 18.64 -20.40
N GLY A 14 -24.65 17.44 -20.41
CA GLY A 14 -24.27 16.74 -19.20
C GLY A 14 -23.37 17.65 -18.38
N TRP A 15 -23.84 18.04 -17.20
CA TRP A 15 -22.98 18.61 -16.18
C TRP A 15 -21.98 17.54 -15.77
N ALA A 16 -20.76 17.61 -16.32
CA ALA A 16 -19.63 16.92 -15.74
C ALA A 16 -19.45 17.50 -14.35
N SER A 17 -19.86 16.76 -13.33
CA SER A 17 -19.53 17.06 -11.94
C SER A 17 -18.03 17.25 -11.87
N ILE A 18 -17.57 18.47 -11.62
CA ILE A 18 -16.15 18.78 -11.44
C ILE A 18 -15.75 18.09 -10.14
N ALA A 19 -15.22 16.88 -10.24
CA ALA A 19 -14.59 16.20 -9.12
C ALA A 19 -13.39 17.08 -8.71
N ASN A 20 -13.38 17.56 -7.45
CA ASN A 20 -12.32 18.40 -6.90
C ASN A 20 -11.05 17.58 -6.62
N ALA A 21 -10.40 17.12 -7.69
CA ALA A 21 -9.14 16.38 -7.63
C ALA A 21 -8.01 17.24 -7.05
N GLN A 22 -7.07 16.61 -6.34
CA GLN A 22 -5.94 17.25 -5.69
C GLN A 22 -4.66 16.54 -6.11
N THR A 23 -3.77 17.26 -6.78
CA THR A 23 -2.53 16.69 -7.30
C THR A 23 -1.35 17.23 -6.52
N VAL A 24 -0.50 16.33 -6.05
CA VAL A 24 0.82 16.64 -5.49
C VAL A 24 1.89 15.99 -6.39
N LYS A 25 2.95 16.74 -6.67
CA LYS A 25 4.09 16.26 -7.46
C LYS A 25 5.30 16.08 -6.57
N SER A 26 6.14 15.13 -6.92
CA SER A 26 7.52 15.02 -6.41
C SER A 26 8.31 16.32 -6.58
N PRO A 27 9.37 16.53 -5.79
CA PRO A 27 10.23 17.70 -5.93
C PRO A 27 10.78 17.94 -7.35
N ASN A 28 11.17 16.89 -8.08
CA ASN A 28 11.62 17.00 -9.46
C ASN A 28 10.48 17.00 -10.50
N GLY A 29 9.24 16.80 -10.06
CA GLY A 29 8.03 16.82 -10.88
C GLY A 29 7.76 15.55 -11.71
N ASN A 30 8.61 14.51 -11.62
CA ASN A 30 8.47 13.28 -12.40
C ASN A 30 7.35 12.38 -11.88
N VAL A 31 7.26 12.19 -10.57
CA VAL A 31 6.12 11.51 -9.93
C VAL A 31 5.01 12.52 -9.67
N ALA A 32 3.77 12.17 -9.99
CA ALA A 32 2.58 12.91 -9.58
C ALA A 32 1.51 11.96 -9.05
N VAL A 33 0.94 12.31 -7.90
CA VAL A 33 -0.18 11.59 -7.27
C VAL A 33 -1.39 12.51 -7.29
N THR A 34 -2.53 11.99 -7.76
CA THR A 34 -3.81 12.70 -7.77
C THR A 34 -4.79 11.96 -6.88
N PHE A 35 -5.35 12.66 -5.90
CA PHE A 35 -6.45 12.20 -5.06
C PHE A 35 -7.79 12.77 -5.54
N SER A 36 -8.87 12.00 -5.45
CA SER A 36 -10.23 12.46 -5.70
C SER A 36 -11.25 11.65 -4.89
N LEU A 37 -12.46 12.20 -4.75
CA LEU A 37 -13.63 11.44 -4.30
C LEU A 37 -14.48 11.10 -5.51
N THR A 38 -14.69 9.81 -5.77
CA THR A 38 -15.48 9.31 -6.90
C THR A 38 -16.83 8.79 -6.46
N GLY A 39 -17.85 8.90 -7.33
CA GLY A 39 -19.19 8.37 -7.05
C GLY A 39 -19.77 8.92 -5.73
N ASN A 40 -20.18 8.01 -4.84
CA ASN A 40 -20.76 8.32 -3.53
C ASN A 40 -19.68 8.65 -2.48
N GLY A 41 -18.68 9.47 -2.80
CA GLY A 41 -17.63 9.84 -1.85
C GLY A 41 -16.62 8.72 -1.56
N VAL A 42 -16.30 7.89 -2.57
CA VAL A 42 -15.27 6.84 -2.47
C VAL A 42 -13.89 7.48 -2.63
N PRO A 43 -12.97 7.38 -1.66
CA PRO A 43 -11.60 7.87 -1.78
C PRO A 43 -10.85 7.09 -2.86
N THR A 44 -10.29 7.82 -3.83
CA THR A 44 -9.61 7.25 -5.00
C THR A 44 -8.33 8.01 -5.29
N TYR A 45 -7.25 7.31 -5.62
CA TYR A 45 -6.01 7.91 -6.06
C TYR A 45 -5.48 7.31 -7.36
N GLU A 46 -4.58 8.02 -8.02
CA GLU A 46 -3.78 7.54 -9.14
C GLU A 46 -2.36 8.10 -9.05
N MET A 47 -1.42 7.42 -9.69
CA MET A 47 -0.01 7.80 -9.71
C MET A 47 0.55 7.73 -11.13
N THR A 48 1.30 8.76 -11.52
CA THR A 48 2.03 8.80 -12.80
C THR A 48 3.52 9.03 -12.56
N TYR A 49 4.34 8.56 -13.50
CA TYR A 49 5.78 8.81 -13.59
C TYR A 49 6.15 9.30 -14.98
N LYS A 50 6.71 10.51 -15.09
CA LYS A 50 7.02 11.19 -16.35
C LYS A 50 5.82 11.18 -17.32
N GLY A 51 4.61 11.35 -16.79
CA GLY A 51 3.34 11.35 -17.53
C GLY A 51 2.80 9.97 -17.91
N LYS A 52 3.50 8.87 -17.61
CA LYS A 52 3.01 7.50 -17.80
C LYS A 52 2.24 7.04 -16.57
N ALA A 53 1.15 6.30 -16.76
CA ALA A 53 0.39 5.72 -15.65
C ALA A 53 1.21 4.62 -14.96
N VAL A 54 1.35 4.71 -13.64
CA VAL A 54 1.98 3.69 -12.78
C VAL A 54 0.89 2.95 -12.02
N VAL A 55 0.02 3.72 -11.36
CA VAL A 55 -1.21 3.24 -10.72
C VAL A 55 -2.39 3.99 -11.34
N LYS A 56 -3.28 3.25 -12.00
CA LYS A 56 -4.56 3.75 -12.51
C LYS A 56 -5.49 4.10 -11.33
N PRO A 57 -6.62 4.80 -11.55
CA PRO A 57 -7.58 5.10 -10.49
C PRO A 57 -7.87 3.87 -9.62
N SER A 58 -7.52 3.98 -8.34
CA SER A 58 -7.52 2.91 -7.35
C SER A 58 -8.23 3.37 -6.08
N HIS A 59 -9.17 2.56 -5.60
CA HIS A 59 -9.93 2.90 -4.40
C HIS A 59 -9.12 2.67 -3.12
N LEU A 60 -9.50 3.42 -2.09
CA LEU A 60 -8.93 3.39 -0.74
C LEU A 60 -10.07 3.26 0.27
N GLY A 61 -9.83 2.51 1.35
CA GLY A 61 -10.78 2.40 2.44
C GLY A 61 -10.59 1.14 3.27
N LEU A 62 -11.36 1.04 4.36
CA LEU A 62 -11.33 -0.11 5.26
C LEU A 62 -12.75 -0.63 5.52
N GLU A 63 -12.94 -1.94 5.41
CA GLU A 63 -14.12 -2.60 5.96
C GLU A 63 -13.89 -2.88 7.45
N LEU A 64 -14.80 -2.38 8.29
CA LEU A 64 -14.74 -2.57 9.72
C LEU A 64 -15.64 -3.74 10.14
N ALA A 65 -15.14 -4.53 11.09
CA ALA A 65 -15.89 -5.60 11.69
C ALA A 65 -16.93 -5.05 12.67
N LYS A 66 -18.16 -5.55 12.54
CA LYS A 66 -19.17 -5.45 13.60
C LYS A 66 -18.70 -6.28 14.78
N ASP A 67 -18.42 -5.60 15.89
CA ASP A 67 -17.85 -6.21 17.08
C ASP A 67 -18.31 -5.45 18.33
N LYS A 68 -18.66 -6.17 19.39
CA LYS A 68 -19.13 -5.57 20.66
C LYS A 68 -18.10 -4.65 21.31
N HIS A 69 -16.82 -4.77 20.95
CA HIS A 69 -15.74 -3.93 21.45
C HIS A 69 -15.44 -2.71 20.56
N ALA A 70 -16.05 -2.60 19.37
CA ALA A 70 -15.92 -1.42 18.52
C ALA A 70 -16.74 -0.25 19.08
N SER A 71 -16.35 1.00 18.75
CA SER A 71 -17.03 2.21 19.21
C SER A 71 -18.50 2.28 18.82
N LYS A 72 -18.87 1.72 17.66
CA LYS A 72 -20.28 1.60 17.23
C LYS A 72 -20.84 0.18 17.42
N GLY A 73 -20.12 -0.70 18.12
CA GLY A 73 -20.61 -2.02 18.48
C GLY A 73 -21.04 -2.86 17.26
N MET A 74 -22.23 -3.45 17.35
CA MET A 74 -22.84 -4.23 16.27
C MET A 74 -23.45 -3.37 15.16
N ASP A 75 -23.55 -2.05 15.36
CA ASP A 75 -24.01 -1.07 14.38
C ASP A 75 -22.85 -0.47 13.57
N GLU A 76 -21.65 -1.06 13.68
CA GLU A 76 -20.47 -0.60 12.96
C GLU A 76 -20.66 -0.64 11.44
N THR A 77 -20.12 0.38 10.77
CA THR A 77 -20.15 0.55 9.31
C THR A 77 -18.75 0.78 8.76
N SER A 78 -18.56 0.53 7.46
CA SER A 78 -17.26 0.63 6.81
C SER A 78 -16.75 2.08 6.69
N LEU A 79 -15.44 2.21 6.50
CA LEU A 79 -14.72 3.43 6.13
C LEU A 79 -14.33 3.37 4.65
N MET A 80 -15.29 3.04 3.78
CA MET A 80 -15.07 2.81 2.34
C MET A 80 -15.60 3.93 1.44
N ASP A 81 -16.71 4.55 1.83
CA ASP A 81 -17.43 5.51 0.99
C ASP A 81 -18.19 6.54 1.84
N GLY A 82 -18.98 7.39 1.19
CA GLY A 82 -19.78 8.42 1.84
C GLY A 82 -18.94 9.52 2.47
N PHE A 83 -17.69 9.68 2.03
CA PHE A 83 -16.81 10.73 2.51
C PHE A 83 -17.07 12.04 1.78
N GLU A 84 -16.94 13.12 2.53
CA GLU A 84 -16.81 14.49 2.06
C GLU A 84 -15.42 15.00 2.42
N LYS A 85 -14.78 15.70 1.50
CA LYS A 85 -13.49 16.33 1.75
C LYS A 85 -13.70 17.62 2.52
N THR A 86 -13.16 17.69 3.73
CA THR A 86 -13.29 18.87 4.62
C THR A 86 -12.08 19.79 4.56
N GLY A 87 -10.92 19.27 4.18
CA GLY A 87 -9.66 20.01 4.17
C GLY A 87 -8.58 19.33 3.35
N THR A 88 -7.59 20.13 2.93
CA THR A 88 -6.35 19.62 2.33
C THR A 88 -5.20 20.54 2.70
N LYS A 89 -4.03 19.94 2.92
CA LYS A 89 -2.80 20.69 3.20
C LYS A 89 -1.65 20.09 2.41
N THR A 90 -0.84 20.96 1.79
CA THR A 90 0.37 20.56 1.09
C THR A 90 1.58 21.16 1.80
N THR A 91 2.59 20.33 2.04
CA THR A 91 3.86 20.74 2.66
C THR A 91 5.03 20.11 1.90
N THR A 92 6.24 20.59 2.20
CA THR A 92 7.50 20.04 1.68
C THR A 92 8.40 19.75 2.87
N PHE A 93 9.16 18.67 2.79
CA PHE A 93 10.15 18.29 3.78
C PHE A 93 11.46 17.94 3.06
N ASP A 94 12.59 18.45 3.54
CA ASP A 94 13.91 18.21 2.97
C ASP A 94 14.97 18.23 4.08
N GLU A 95 15.32 17.05 4.58
CA GLU A 95 16.32 16.89 5.64
C GLU A 95 17.26 15.73 5.31
N THR A 96 18.42 15.68 5.96
CA THR A 96 19.37 14.57 5.82
C THR A 96 19.68 13.96 7.17
N TRP A 97 19.63 12.63 7.27
CA TRP A 97 19.90 11.90 8.50
C TRP A 97 21.03 10.87 8.30
N LYS A 98 21.56 10.35 9.40
CA LYS A 98 22.65 9.36 9.41
C LYS A 98 22.15 8.04 10.00
N PRO A 99 22.18 6.93 9.24
CA PRO A 99 21.90 5.64 9.84
C PRO A 99 23.04 5.22 10.78
N VAL A 100 22.72 4.40 11.79
CA VAL A 100 23.73 3.80 12.69
C VAL A 100 24.68 2.90 11.89
N TRP A 101 24.11 2.13 10.97
CA TRP A 101 24.80 1.33 9.97
C TRP A 101 23.91 1.28 8.72
N GLY A 102 24.50 1.19 7.54
CA GLY A 102 23.74 1.15 6.30
C GLY A 102 24.65 1.17 5.08
N GLU A 103 24.04 1.14 3.90
CA GLU A 103 24.73 1.13 2.61
C GLU A 103 25.40 2.48 2.29
N THR A 104 24.90 3.57 2.89
CA THR A 104 25.43 4.93 2.71
C THR A 104 25.60 5.62 4.07
N ALA A 105 26.50 6.61 4.12
CA ALA A 105 26.80 7.35 5.36
C ALA A 105 25.70 8.35 5.77
N THR A 106 24.90 8.81 4.81
CA THR A 106 23.83 9.79 4.98
C THR A 106 22.70 9.50 4.02
N ILE A 107 21.47 9.66 4.47
CA ILE A 107 20.25 9.47 3.66
C ILE A 107 19.48 10.79 3.65
N ARG A 108 19.13 11.27 2.46
CA ARG A 108 18.27 12.45 2.28
C ARG A 108 16.81 12.00 2.30
N ASN A 109 15.99 12.73 3.04
CA ASN A 109 14.55 12.59 3.12
C ASN A 109 13.90 13.83 2.51
N HIS A 110 13.52 13.74 1.23
CA HIS A 110 13.00 14.87 0.46
C HIS A 110 11.71 14.49 -0.27
N TYR A 111 10.59 15.08 0.15
CA TYR A 111 9.28 14.82 -0.42
C TYR A 111 8.38 16.05 -0.37
N ASN A 112 7.38 16.05 -1.24
CA ASN A 112 6.18 16.87 -1.06
C ASN A 112 5.08 15.99 -0.45
N GLU A 113 4.30 16.56 0.47
CA GLU A 113 3.25 15.85 1.19
C GLU A 113 1.88 16.43 0.84
N LEU A 114 0.88 15.56 0.73
CA LEU A 114 -0.54 15.93 0.66
C LEU A 114 -1.27 15.25 1.82
N GLU A 115 -1.84 16.06 2.69
CA GLU A 115 -2.79 15.67 3.72
C GLU A 115 -4.21 15.93 3.20
N VAL A 116 -5.09 14.94 3.31
CA VAL A 116 -6.50 15.04 2.91
C VAL A 116 -7.37 14.70 4.11
N ASP A 117 -8.13 15.69 4.58
CA ASP A 117 -9.09 15.51 5.66
C ASP A 117 -10.45 15.10 5.09
N LEU A 118 -10.97 13.99 5.58
CA LEU A 118 -12.23 13.40 5.15
C LEU A 118 -13.19 13.26 6.32
N ASN A 119 -14.44 13.68 6.13
CA ASN A 119 -15.55 13.42 7.05
C ASN A 119 -16.52 12.43 6.40
N GLN A 120 -17.03 11.47 7.17
CA GLN A 120 -18.11 10.57 6.75
C GLN A 120 -19.39 10.99 7.50
N PRO A 121 -20.29 11.78 6.90
CA PRO A 121 -21.40 12.40 7.64
C PRO A 121 -22.37 11.40 8.27
N SER A 122 -22.62 10.27 7.59
CA SER A 122 -23.55 9.23 8.04
C SER A 122 -23.14 8.61 9.38
N SER A 123 -21.84 8.52 9.63
CA SER A 123 -21.26 7.92 10.83
C SER A 123 -20.60 8.96 11.75
N LYS A 124 -20.51 10.21 11.31
CA LYS A 124 -19.88 11.34 12.01
C LYS A 124 -18.41 11.08 12.38
N ARG A 125 -17.67 10.41 11.50
CA ARG A 125 -16.25 10.07 11.68
C ARG A 125 -15.38 10.89 10.75
N ASN A 126 -14.18 11.22 11.22
CA ASN A 126 -13.14 11.88 10.45
C ASN A 126 -11.94 10.96 10.30
N ILE A 127 -11.34 10.91 9.12
CA ILE A 127 -10.06 10.25 8.87
C ILE A 127 -9.17 11.20 8.08
N VAL A 128 -7.87 10.93 8.09
CA VAL A 128 -6.91 11.61 7.23
C VAL A 128 -6.28 10.57 6.30
N ILE A 129 -6.11 10.92 5.03
CA ILE A 129 -5.24 10.17 4.12
C ILE A 129 -4.03 11.05 3.83
N ARG A 130 -2.84 10.52 4.11
CA ARG A 130 -1.57 11.22 3.92
C ARG A 130 -0.78 10.57 2.79
N PHE A 131 -0.33 11.38 1.85
CA PHE A 131 0.58 10.99 0.77
C PHE A 131 1.91 11.72 0.92
N ARG A 132 3.03 11.01 0.84
CA ARG A 132 4.37 11.58 0.65
C ARG A 132 4.89 11.18 -0.72
N VAL A 133 5.23 12.15 -1.54
CA VAL A 133 5.65 11.96 -2.93
C VAL A 133 7.12 12.34 -3.08
N TYR A 134 7.93 11.32 -3.34
CA TYR A 134 9.36 11.39 -3.57
C TYR A 134 9.64 11.37 -5.08
N ASP A 135 10.86 11.71 -5.46
CA ASP A 135 11.32 11.68 -6.85
C ASP A 135 11.27 10.28 -7.49
N ASP A 136 11.28 9.24 -6.65
CA ASP A 136 11.40 7.82 -6.98
C ASP A 136 10.21 6.97 -6.50
N GLY A 137 9.13 7.61 -6.01
CA GLY A 137 7.94 6.89 -5.57
C GLY A 137 6.98 7.70 -4.71
N MET A 138 6.04 7.00 -4.08
CA MET A 138 5.14 7.57 -3.10
C MET A 138 4.89 6.61 -1.93
N GLY A 139 4.58 7.18 -0.77
CA GLY A 139 3.96 6.49 0.36
C GLY A 139 2.57 7.04 0.62
N LEU A 140 1.60 6.18 0.91
CA LEU A 140 0.28 6.55 1.40
C LEU A 140 -0.03 5.89 2.75
N ARG A 141 -0.78 6.53 3.63
CA ARG A 141 -1.33 5.91 4.84
C ARG A 141 -2.64 6.53 5.27
N TYR A 142 -3.41 5.79 6.07
CA TYR A 142 -4.58 6.31 6.77
C TYR A 142 -4.19 6.71 8.18
N GLU A 143 -4.72 7.82 8.67
CA GLU A 143 -4.59 8.27 10.05
C GLU A 143 -5.98 8.42 10.65
N PHE A 144 -6.12 7.95 11.89
CA PHE A 144 -7.39 7.88 12.61
C PHE A 144 -7.29 8.75 13.87
N PRO A 145 -7.64 10.05 13.79
CA PRO A 145 -7.63 10.93 14.94
C PRO A 145 -8.59 10.45 16.03
N GLN A 146 -8.23 10.70 17.28
CA GLN A 146 -9.13 10.47 18.41
C GLN A 146 -10.36 11.37 18.34
N GLN A 147 -11.54 10.78 18.47
CA GLN A 147 -12.82 11.50 18.33
C GLN A 147 -13.98 10.71 18.97
N PRO A 148 -15.15 11.32 19.21
CA PRO A 148 -16.26 10.64 19.91
C PRO A 148 -16.75 9.35 19.22
N GLU A 149 -16.81 9.33 17.89
CA GLU A 149 -17.48 8.28 17.11
C GLU A 149 -16.53 7.21 16.52
N LEU A 150 -15.23 7.33 16.83
CA LEU A 150 -14.19 6.39 16.40
C LEU A 150 -13.08 6.40 17.46
N ASN A 151 -13.08 5.41 18.36
CA ASN A 151 -12.03 5.20 19.35
C ASN A 151 -11.41 3.81 19.20
N TYR A 152 -12.21 2.76 19.42
CA TYR A 152 -11.82 1.37 19.21
C TYR A 152 -12.53 0.86 17.98
N PHE A 153 -11.80 0.20 17.08
CA PHE A 153 -12.40 -0.45 15.92
C PHE A 153 -11.58 -1.67 15.52
N VAL A 154 -12.25 -2.60 14.85
CA VAL A 154 -11.64 -3.85 14.41
C VAL A 154 -11.67 -3.86 12.88
N ILE A 155 -10.51 -4.04 12.26
CA ILE A 155 -10.39 -4.13 10.81
C ILE A 155 -10.82 -5.52 10.39
N LYS A 156 -11.79 -5.57 9.48
CA LYS A 156 -12.16 -6.81 8.78
C LYS A 156 -11.30 -6.98 7.54
N GLU A 157 -11.21 -5.94 6.72
CA GLU A 157 -10.38 -5.89 5.52
C GLU A 157 -9.89 -4.46 5.28
N GLU A 158 -8.69 -4.34 4.70
CA GLU A 158 -8.22 -3.10 4.11
C GLU A 158 -8.34 -3.23 2.59
N HIS A 159 -8.91 -2.23 1.93
CA HIS A 159 -9.19 -2.23 0.49
C HIS A 159 -8.35 -1.17 -0.24
N THR A 160 -7.05 -1.12 0.06
CA THR A 160 -6.10 -0.26 -0.65
C THR A 160 -5.74 -0.90 -1.98
N GLN A 161 -6.15 -0.27 -3.07
CA GLN A 161 -5.92 -0.80 -4.42
C GLN A 161 -4.68 -0.23 -5.11
N PHE A 162 -4.14 -1.03 -6.02
CA PHE A 162 -3.07 -0.68 -6.95
C PHE A 162 -3.42 -1.26 -8.32
N ALA A 163 -4.21 -0.51 -9.09
CA ALA A 163 -4.62 -0.89 -10.44
C ALA A 163 -3.47 -0.68 -11.44
N MET A 164 -2.84 -1.75 -11.90
CA MET A 164 -1.66 -1.69 -12.77
C MET A 164 -1.99 -1.23 -14.19
N ALA A 165 -1.05 -0.56 -14.85
CA ALA A 165 -1.23 -0.04 -16.21
C ALA A 165 -1.19 -1.13 -17.31
N GLY A 166 -0.86 -2.38 -16.96
CA GLY A 166 -0.90 -3.50 -17.90
C GLY A 166 -0.48 -4.82 -17.28
N ASP A 167 -0.33 -5.84 -18.12
CA ASP A 167 0.15 -7.18 -17.74
C ASP A 167 1.69 -7.17 -17.60
N HIS A 168 2.15 -6.67 -16.46
CA HIS A 168 3.56 -6.51 -16.14
C HIS A 168 4.26 -7.86 -15.96
N THR A 169 5.57 -7.90 -16.21
CA THR A 169 6.39 -9.01 -15.71
C THR A 169 6.65 -8.77 -14.23
N ALA A 170 6.48 -9.79 -13.39
CA ALA A 170 6.64 -9.71 -11.94
C ALA A 170 7.65 -10.75 -11.45
N TRP A 171 8.41 -10.37 -10.42
CA TRP A 171 9.21 -11.26 -9.59
C TRP A 171 8.53 -11.38 -8.24
N TRP A 172 7.96 -12.55 -7.95
CA TRP A 172 7.00 -12.72 -6.86
C TRP A 172 7.21 -14.00 -6.07
N LEU A 173 6.72 -13.99 -4.84
CA LEU A 173 6.58 -15.15 -3.96
C LEU A 173 5.09 -15.39 -3.70
N PRO A 174 4.65 -16.67 -3.58
CA PRO A 174 3.28 -16.98 -3.16
C PRO A 174 2.91 -16.27 -1.86
N GLY A 175 1.75 -15.61 -1.85
CA GLY A 175 1.21 -14.98 -0.65
C GLY A 175 0.90 -16.04 0.41
N ASP A 176 1.52 -15.90 1.58
CA ASP A 176 1.49 -16.88 2.67
C ASP A 176 1.64 -16.15 4.00
N TYR A 177 0.87 -16.55 5.01
CA TYR A 177 0.88 -15.92 6.33
C TYR A 177 2.04 -16.36 7.22
N ASP A 178 2.61 -17.53 6.98
CA ASP A 178 3.53 -18.20 7.89
C ASP A 178 4.97 -18.23 7.39
N THR A 179 5.20 -18.25 6.07
CA THR A 179 6.54 -18.41 5.51
C THR A 179 6.81 -17.53 4.29
N GLN A 180 8.07 -17.11 4.16
CA GLN A 180 8.61 -16.44 2.99
C GLN A 180 9.75 -17.26 2.34
N GLU A 181 9.99 -18.48 2.81
CA GLU A 181 11.00 -19.42 2.28
C GLU A 181 10.49 -20.13 1.02
N GLN A 182 10.16 -19.32 0.02
CA GLN A 182 9.66 -19.72 -1.29
C GLN A 182 10.70 -19.38 -2.36
N GLU A 183 10.70 -20.11 -3.47
CA GLU A 183 11.54 -19.77 -4.62
C GLU A 183 10.89 -18.63 -5.43
N THR A 184 11.70 -17.64 -5.81
CA THR A 184 11.21 -16.50 -6.59
C THR A 184 10.72 -16.94 -7.96
N GLN A 185 9.49 -16.54 -8.30
CA GLN A 185 8.90 -16.78 -9.61
C GLN A 185 9.05 -15.55 -10.49
N GLU A 186 9.35 -15.76 -11.78
CA GLU A 186 9.27 -14.72 -12.81
C GLU A 186 8.15 -15.08 -13.79
N SER A 187 7.12 -14.24 -13.93
CA SER A 187 6.04 -14.43 -14.93
C SER A 187 5.30 -13.14 -15.23
N LYS A 188 4.38 -13.19 -16.19
CA LYS A 188 3.33 -12.17 -16.29
C LYS A 188 2.35 -12.23 -15.11
N LEU A 189 1.68 -11.11 -14.83
CA LEU A 189 0.61 -11.04 -13.82
C LEU A 189 -0.52 -12.02 -14.17
N SER A 190 -0.89 -12.07 -15.45
CA SER A 190 -1.91 -13.01 -15.97
C SER A 190 -1.56 -14.49 -15.81
N GLU A 191 -0.30 -14.82 -15.58
CA GLU A 191 0.19 -16.19 -15.43
C GLU A 191 0.29 -16.65 -13.97
N ILE A 192 0.19 -15.73 -13.00
CA ILE A 192 0.35 -16.03 -11.56
C ILE A 192 -0.58 -17.17 -11.15
N ARG A 193 -1.89 -17.05 -11.46
CA ARG A 193 -2.89 -18.07 -11.09
C ARG A 193 -2.49 -19.48 -11.50
N LYS A 194 -2.07 -19.64 -12.75
CA LYS A 194 -1.72 -20.95 -13.31
C LYS A 194 -0.46 -21.53 -12.66
N ARG A 195 0.46 -20.68 -12.20
CA ARG A 195 1.75 -21.08 -11.63
C ARG A 195 1.73 -21.19 -10.12
N PHE A 196 0.73 -20.61 -9.45
CA PHE A 196 0.69 -20.47 -8.00
C PHE A 196 0.89 -21.78 -7.25
N HIS A 197 0.12 -22.81 -7.59
CA HIS A 197 0.20 -24.09 -6.90
C HIS A 197 1.61 -24.71 -6.98
N ASP A 198 2.25 -24.66 -8.15
CA ASP A 198 3.59 -25.22 -8.36
C ASP A 198 4.70 -24.35 -7.75
N ALA A 199 4.43 -23.07 -7.52
CA ALA A 199 5.34 -22.12 -6.91
C ALA A 199 5.41 -22.25 -5.39
N VAL A 200 4.41 -22.85 -4.75
CA VAL A 200 4.37 -23.03 -3.30
C VAL A 200 5.23 -24.23 -2.91
N ASN A 201 6.17 -24.00 -1.99
CA ASN A 201 6.92 -25.03 -1.30
C ASN A 201 6.02 -25.71 -0.25
N TRP A 202 5.19 -26.64 -0.69
CA TRP A 202 4.28 -27.42 0.16
C TRP A 202 5.00 -28.30 1.19
N SER A 203 6.33 -28.41 1.14
CA SER A 203 7.12 -29.17 2.11
C SER A 203 7.67 -28.32 3.26
N ASN A 204 7.45 -27.00 3.27
CA ASN A 204 7.80 -26.16 4.42
C ASN A 204 7.01 -26.61 5.66
N SER A 205 7.63 -26.48 6.84
CA SER A 205 7.02 -26.87 8.11
C SER A 205 5.75 -26.09 8.48
N SER A 206 5.56 -24.87 7.94
CA SER A 206 4.34 -24.08 8.09
C SER A 206 4.03 -23.36 6.76
N VAL A 207 2.83 -23.59 6.23
CA VAL A 207 2.36 -23.01 4.96
C VAL A 207 0.91 -22.62 5.15
N ALA A 208 0.58 -21.35 4.90
CA ALA A 208 -0.74 -20.79 5.06
C ALA A 208 -1.06 -19.81 3.91
N VAL A 209 -1.15 -20.35 2.69
CA VAL A 209 -1.53 -19.58 1.50
C VAL A 209 -3.00 -19.15 1.52
N PHE A 210 -3.30 -17.98 0.95
CA PHE A 210 -4.64 -17.36 1.06
C PHE A 210 -5.40 -17.17 -0.26
N SER A 211 -4.72 -17.21 -1.41
CA SER A 211 -5.33 -16.99 -2.72
C SER A 211 -4.44 -17.57 -3.82
N GLU A 212 -5.04 -18.12 -4.88
CA GLU A 212 -4.32 -18.56 -6.09
C GLU A 212 -3.66 -17.39 -6.84
N THR A 213 -3.98 -16.15 -6.49
CA THR A 213 -3.37 -14.93 -7.07
C THR A 213 -2.81 -14.01 -5.99
N GLY A 214 -2.62 -14.54 -4.78
CA GLY A 214 -2.00 -13.82 -3.68
C GLY A 214 -0.48 -13.79 -3.82
N VAL A 215 0.15 -12.66 -3.54
CA VAL A 215 1.62 -12.52 -3.55
C VAL A 215 2.09 -11.75 -2.32
N GLN A 216 3.32 -12.02 -1.89
CA GLN A 216 3.97 -11.23 -0.83
C GLN A 216 4.50 -9.90 -1.37
N THR A 217 4.83 -9.00 -0.44
CA THR A 217 5.60 -7.78 -0.74
C THR A 217 7.01 -7.87 -0.13
N SER A 218 8.03 -7.20 -0.64
CA SER A 218 8.07 -6.23 -1.74
C SER A 218 7.87 -6.87 -3.12
N LEU A 219 6.79 -6.53 -3.82
CA LEU A 219 6.50 -7.06 -5.15
C LEU A 219 7.23 -6.23 -6.20
N GLN A 220 8.19 -6.85 -6.91
CA GLN A 220 8.91 -6.19 -7.99
C GLN A 220 8.27 -6.49 -9.35
N MET A 221 8.12 -5.47 -10.18
CA MET A 221 7.56 -5.57 -11.52
C MET A 221 8.38 -4.77 -12.55
N LYS A 222 8.22 -5.17 -13.82
CA LYS A 222 8.68 -4.45 -15.00
C LYS A 222 7.54 -4.33 -16.00
N SER A 223 7.21 -3.10 -16.35
CA SER A 223 6.19 -2.80 -17.36
C SER A 223 6.74 -2.98 -18.78
N ALA A 224 5.83 -3.16 -19.75
CA ALA A 224 6.20 -3.29 -21.16
C ALA A 224 6.80 -1.99 -21.74
N ASP A 225 6.44 -0.84 -21.16
CA ASP A 225 6.93 0.49 -21.54
C ASP A 225 8.16 0.95 -20.74
N GLY A 226 8.83 0.02 -20.05
CA GLY A 226 10.17 0.18 -19.50
C GLY A 226 10.26 0.72 -18.08
N LEU A 227 9.15 0.78 -17.33
CA LEU A 227 9.16 1.15 -15.93
C LEU A 227 9.46 -0.06 -15.05
N TYR A 228 10.26 0.16 -14.02
CA TYR A 228 10.41 -0.72 -12.86
C TYR A 228 9.49 -0.19 -11.77
N ILE A 229 8.67 -1.07 -11.18
CA ILE A 229 7.67 -0.71 -10.18
C ILE A 229 7.82 -1.66 -8.99
N ASN A 230 7.85 -1.13 -7.78
CA ASN A 230 7.86 -1.93 -6.55
C ASN A 230 6.68 -1.55 -5.66
N ILE A 231 5.88 -2.53 -5.23
CA ILE A 231 4.80 -2.31 -4.25
C ILE A 231 5.21 -2.97 -2.93
N HIS A 232 5.23 -2.19 -1.86
CA HIS A 232 5.61 -2.67 -0.52
C HIS A 232 4.93 -1.86 0.58
N GLU A 233 5.29 -2.11 1.83
CA GLU A 233 4.91 -1.30 2.98
C GLU A 233 6.11 -0.82 3.79
N ALA A 234 5.92 0.21 4.62
CA ALA A 234 6.94 0.71 5.54
C ALA A 234 6.33 1.03 6.90
N ALA A 235 7.13 0.92 7.96
CA ALA A 235 6.72 1.11 9.36
C ALA A 235 5.55 0.19 9.80
N CYS A 236 5.65 -1.11 9.48
CA CYS A 236 4.67 -2.11 9.95
C CYS A 236 4.81 -2.36 11.46
N ALA A 237 4.13 -1.53 12.26
CA ALA A 237 4.10 -1.61 13.72
C ALA A 237 2.66 -1.55 14.22
N ASN A 238 2.30 -2.39 15.20
CA ASN A 238 0.95 -2.47 15.78
C ASN A 238 -0.16 -2.65 14.71
N TYR A 239 0.14 -3.36 13.63
CA TYR A 239 -0.76 -3.61 12.51
C TYR A 239 -0.46 -4.98 11.90
N ALA A 240 -1.40 -5.55 11.16
CA ALA A 240 -1.20 -6.82 10.46
C ALA A 240 -0.35 -6.63 9.20
N THR A 241 0.56 -7.57 8.94
CA THR A 241 1.39 -7.60 7.72
C THR A 241 0.52 -7.58 6.46
N MET A 242 0.92 -6.80 5.46
CA MET A 242 0.24 -6.68 4.18
C MET A 242 0.81 -7.65 3.14
N HIS A 243 -0.10 -8.38 2.49
CA HIS A 243 0.12 -9.06 1.22
C HIS A 243 -0.68 -8.37 0.12
N LEU A 244 -0.56 -8.83 -1.11
CA LEU A 244 -1.35 -8.34 -2.23
C LEU A 244 -2.17 -9.49 -2.82
N ASN A 245 -3.45 -9.26 -3.06
CA ASN A 245 -4.29 -10.18 -3.83
C ASN A 245 -4.57 -9.58 -5.20
N LEU A 246 -4.27 -10.32 -6.26
CA LEU A 246 -4.46 -9.84 -7.64
C LEU A 246 -5.85 -10.25 -8.17
N ASP A 247 -6.61 -9.27 -8.62
CA ASP A 247 -7.64 -9.45 -9.65
C ASP A 247 -6.96 -9.50 -11.02
N ASP A 248 -6.75 -10.72 -11.52
CA ASP A 248 -6.07 -11.03 -12.77
C ASP A 248 -6.91 -10.71 -14.02
N LYS A 249 -8.16 -10.25 -13.86
CA LYS A 249 -8.99 -9.75 -14.97
C LYS A 249 -8.81 -8.26 -15.19
N THR A 250 -8.62 -7.50 -14.11
CA THR A 250 -8.47 -6.03 -14.17
C THR A 250 -7.02 -5.57 -13.99
N MET A 251 -6.13 -6.49 -13.63
CA MET A 251 -4.74 -6.25 -13.22
C MET A 251 -4.68 -5.31 -12.02
N THR A 252 -5.56 -5.53 -11.05
CA THR A 252 -5.65 -4.73 -9.83
C THR A 252 -5.17 -5.55 -8.66
N PHE A 253 -4.11 -5.09 -8.00
CA PHE A 253 -3.76 -5.60 -6.69
C PHE A 253 -4.60 -4.89 -5.63
N GLU A 254 -5.01 -5.61 -4.60
CA GLU A 254 -5.62 -5.05 -3.40
C GLU A 254 -4.86 -5.55 -2.17
N SER A 255 -4.71 -4.68 -1.16
CA SER A 255 -4.12 -5.07 0.12
C SER A 255 -4.86 -6.26 0.72
N TRP A 256 -4.09 -7.24 1.20
CA TRP A 256 -4.63 -8.41 1.89
C TRP A 256 -3.86 -8.60 3.19
N LEU A 257 -4.46 -8.23 4.32
CA LEU A 257 -3.76 -8.32 5.60
C LEU A 257 -3.81 -9.75 6.17
N THR A 258 -2.78 -10.11 6.94
CA THR A 258 -2.74 -11.36 7.70
C THR A 258 -3.80 -11.36 8.81
N PRO A 259 -4.69 -12.36 8.87
CA PRO A 259 -5.68 -12.46 9.93
C PRO A 259 -5.08 -12.99 11.24
N ASP A 260 -5.71 -12.67 12.35
CA ASP A 260 -5.52 -13.34 13.64
C ASP A 260 -6.25 -14.70 13.68
N ALA A 261 -6.15 -15.40 14.82
CA ALA A 261 -6.79 -16.70 15.04
C ALA A 261 -8.32 -16.68 14.94
N THR A 262 -8.95 -15.50 14.95
CA THR A 262 -10.40 -15.30 14.83
C THR A 262 -10.81 -14.75 13.45
N GLY A 263 -9.86 -14.53 12.55
CA GLY A 263 -10.09 -13.96 11.22
C GLY A 263 -10.12 -12.42 11.19
N ARG A 264 -9.79 -11.73 12.29
CA ARG A 264 -9.71 -10.26 12.33
C ARG A 264 -8.35 -9.79 11.88
N LYS A 265 -8.28 -8.62 11.24
CA LYS A 265 -7.08 -8.13 10.57
C LYS A 265 -6.46 -6.88 11.23
N GLY A 266 -6.87 -6.59 12.45
CA GLY A 266 -6.30 -5.50 13.25
C GLY A 266 -7.27 -5.01 14.32
N PHE A 267 -6.79 -4.89 15.55
CA PHE A 267 -7.51 -4.24 16.65
C PHE A 267 -6.88 -2.88 16.90
N MET A 268 -7.63 -1.83 16.57
CA MET A 268 -7.12 -0.48 16.50
C MET A 268 -7.68 0.38 17.63
N GLN A 269 -6.86 1.30 18.13
CA GLN A 269 -7.26 2.32 19.09
C GLN A 269 -6.75 3.69 18.62
N THR A 270 -7.64 4.67 18.46
CA THR A 270 -7.24 6.03 18.11
C THR A 270 -6.58 6.77 19.30
N PRO A 271 -5.64 7.69 19.05
CA PRO A 271 -5.08 8.02 17.76
C PRO A 271 -4.13 6.93 17.26
N CYS A 272 -4.29 6.51 16.00
CA CYS A 272 -3.44 5.52 15.35
C CYS A 272 -3.36 5.77 13.84
N GLU A 273 -2.48 5.02 13.18
CA GLU A 273 -2.24 5.09 11.75
C GLU A 273 -1.98 3.69 11.20
N THR A 274 -2.22 3.50 9.90
CA THR A 274 -1.74 2.32 9.22
C THR A 274 -0.25 2.44 8.94
N PRO A 275 0.45 1.32 8.70
CA PRO A 275 1.73 1.36 8.01
C PRO A 275 1.58 2.10 6.67
N TRP A 276 2.69 2.61 6.16
CA TRP A 276 2.71 3.20 4.84
C TRP A 276 2.56 2.12 3.78
N ARG A 277 1.79 2.37 2.73
CA ARG A 277 1.78 1.59 1.49
C ARG A 277 2.59 2.36 0.47
N THR A 278 3.50 1.69 -0.19
CA THR A 278 4.53 2.32 -1.00
C THR A 278 4.47 1.83 -2.43
N VAL A 279 4.65 2.76 -3.37
CA VAL A 279 4.86 2.45 -4.78
C VAL A 279 6.11 3.18 -5.22
N MET A 280 7.19 2.42 -5.44
CA MET A 280 8.42 2.95 -6.05
C MET A 280 8.33 2.81 -7.57
N VAL A 281 8.95 3.75 -8.28
CA VAL A 281 9.00 3.72 -9.74
C VAL A 281 10.25 4.40 -10.29
N SER A 282 10.87 3.77 -11.29
CA SER A 282 11.89 4.41 -12.13
C SER A 282 11.90 3.78 -13.53
N ASP A 283 12.52 4.46 -14.50
CA ASP A 283 12.91 3.88 -15.78
C ASP A 283 14.34 3.28 -15.75
N ASP A 284 14.97 3.22 -14.57
CA ASP A 284 16.25 2.54 -14.33
C ASP A 284 16.15 1.55 -13.16
N ALA A 285 16.52 0.29 -13.41
CA ALA A 285 16.50 -0.76 -12.38
C ALA A 285 17.42 -0.46 -11.20
N ARG A 286 18.51 0.30 -11.42
CA ARG A 286 19.49 0.63 -10.38
C ARG A 286 18.88 1.53 -9.31
N ASP A 287 17.93 2.37 -9.69
CA ASP A 287 17.23 3.26 -8.78
C ASP A 287 16.36 2.47 -7.79
N MET A 288 15.83 1.29 -8.18
CA MET A 288 15.07 0.44 -7.26
C MET A 288 15.91 -0.05 -6.07
N LEU A 289 17.24 -0.17 -6.26
CA LEU A 289 18.17 -0.59 -5.21
C LEU A 289 18.70 0.61 -4.41
N ALA A 290 18.86 1.77 -5.06
CA ALA A 290 19.37 2.98 -4.41
C ALA A 290 18.30 3.78 -3.64
N ASN A 291 17.03 3.41 -3.80
CA ASN A 291 15.88 4.08 -3.21
C ASN A 291 15.86 3.91 -1.67
N ASN A 292 15.68 5.03 -0.94
CA ASN A 292 15.64 5.06 0.53
C ASN A 292 14.24 5.37 1.10
N LEU A 293 13.20 5.35 0.25
CA LEU A 293 11.80 5.66 0.60
C LEU A 293 11.32 4.83 1.79
N ILE A 294 11.60 3.53 1.83
CA ILE A 294 11.18 2.67 2.95
C ILE A 294 11.76 3.18 4.27
N LEU A 295 13.07 3.47 4.32
CA LEU A 295 13.72 3.98 5.52
C LEU A 295 13.21 5.38 5.89
N ASN A 296 13.02 6.27 4.92
CA ASN A 296 12.54 7.64 5.12
C ASN A 296 11.09 7.73 5.64
N LEU A 297 10.29 6.69 5.47
CA LEU A 297 8.93 6.59 5.99
C LEU A 297 8.83 6.00 7.41
N ASN A 298 9.94 5.52 7.97
CA ASN A 298 9.98 5.09 9.36
C ASN A 298 10.22 6.26 10.31
N GLU A 299 9.77 6.09 11.55
CA GLU A 299 10.08 7.02 12.63
C GLU A 299 11.60 7.11 12.86
N PRO A 300 12.12 8.29 13.26
CA PRO A 300 13.53 8.42 13.64
C PRO A 300 13.94 7.45 14.75
N CYS A 301 15.25 7.21 14.86
CA CYS A 301 15.81 6.31 15.86
C CYS A 301 15.35 6.70 17.28
N LYS A 302 14.74 5.73 17.98
CA LYS A 302 14.28 5.88 19.38
C LYS A 302 15.29 5.37 20.42
N ILE A 303 16.47 4.95 19.98
CA ILE A 303 17.57 4.50 20.84
C ILE A 303 18.55 5.66 20.99
N GLU A 304 18.67 6.22 22.19
CA GLU A 304 19.50 7.39 22.45
C GLU A 304 21.01 7.09 22.32
N ASP A 305 21.47 5.99 22.92
CA ASP A 305 22.86 5.52 22.81
C ASP A 305 22.95 4.34 21.86
N THR A 306 23.53 4.58 20.68
CA THR A 306 23.75 3.58 19.64
C THR A 306 25.21 3.09 19.59
N SER A 307 26.06 3.47 20.55
CA SER A 307 27.50 3.15 20.56
C SER A 307 27.82 1.66 20.66
N TRP A 308 26.87 0.86 21.16
CA TRP A 308 26.98 -0.60 21.28
C TRP A 308 26.51 -1.34 20.02
N ILE A 309 25.90 -0.66 19.05
CA ILE A 309 25.40 -1.27 17.82
C ILE A 309 26.52 -1.23 16.77
N HIS A 310 27.05 -2.40 16.40
CA HIS A 310 28.10 -2.50 15.40
C HIS A 310 27.88 -3.68 14.43
N PRO A 311 28.28 -3.55 13.14
CA PRO A 311 28.31 -4.66 12.21
C PRO A 311 29.14 -5.84 12.75
N THR A 312 28.68 -7.07 12.50
CA THR A 312 29.36 -8.28 12.98
C THR A 312 29.53 -9.29 11.85
N LYS A 313 30.76 -9.78 11.67
CA LYS A 313 31.06 -10.95 10.84
C LYS A 313 31.35 -12.12 11.76
N TYR A 314 30.68 -13.25 11.56
CA TYR A 314 30.79 -14.41 12.46
C TYR A 314 30.96 -15.73 11.69
N CYS A 315 31.47 -16.74 12.39
CA CYS A 315 31.34 -18.14 12.03
C CYS A 315 30.68 -18.87 13.21
N GLY A 316 29.98 -19.96 12.96
CA GLY A 316 29.28 -20.70 14.00
C GLY A 316 29.20 -22.19 13.70
N VAL A 317 29.11 -22.98 14.77
CA VAL A 317 28.68 -24.37 14.68
C VAL A 317 27.20 -24.34 14.32
N TRP A 318 26.90 -24.55 13.04
CA TRP A 318 25.56 -24.43 12.48
C TRP A 318 25.36 -25.36 11.29
N TRP A 319 26.26 -25.26 10.30
CA TRP A 319 26.15 -26.02 9.05
C TRP A 319 26.18 -27.54 9.26
N GLU A 320 26.89 -28.04 10.29
CA GLU A 320 26.92 -29.48 10.57
C GLU A 320 25.56 -30.04 10.96
N MET A 321 24.66 -29.23 11.55
CA MET A 321 23.30 -29.66 11.84
C MET A 321 22.38 -29.48 10.63
N ILE A 322 22.50 -28.35 9.92
CA ILE A 322 21.69 -28.07 8.71
C ILE A 322 21.95 -29.10 7.61
N ALA A 323 23.22 -29.50 7.40
CA ALA A 323 23.59 -30.52 6.43
C ALA A 323 23.39 -31.96 6.93
N GLY A 324 22.88 -32.16 8.15
CA GLY A 324 22.57 -33.48 8.73
C GLY A 324 23.77 -34.28 9.25
N GLY A 325 24.93 -33.64 9.46
CA GLY A 325 26.13 -34.28 10.00
C GLY A 325 26.12 -34.51 11.52
N LYS A 326 25.43 -33.66 12.29
CA LYS A 326 25.22 -33.81 13.74
C LYS A 326 23.82 -33.38 14.18
N SER A 327 23.39 -33.83 15.36
CA SER A 327 22.14 -33.38 16.00
C SER A 327 22.31 -32.06 16.73
N TRP A 328 21.23 -31.28 16.80
CA TRP A 328 21.11 -30.20 17.80
C TRP A 328 20.96 -30.74 19.23
N ALA A 329 20.38 -31.93 19.38
CA ALA A 329 20.24 -32.61 20.66
C ALA A 329 21.63 -33.00 21.21
N TYR A 330 21.80 -32.80 22.52
CA TYR A 330 23.00 -33.13 23.29
C TYR A 330 23.00 -34.59 23.77
#